data_AF-A0A1Y2QPT6-F1
#
_entry.id   AF-A0A1Y2QPT6-F1
#
_cell.length_a   1.000
_cell.length_b   1.000
_cell.length_c   1.000
_cell.angle_alpha   90.00
_cell.angle_beta   90.00
_cell.angle_gamma   90.00
#
_symmetry.space_group_name_H-M   'P 1'
#
loop_
_entity.id
_entity.type
_entity.pdbx_description
1 polymer ?
#
loop_
_entity_poly.entity_id
_entity_poly.type
_entity_poly.pdbx_seq_one_letter_code
_entity_poly.pdbx_strand_id
1 'polypeptide(L)'
;MSQLDLRAKLAILADAAKYDASCASSGTTRRNSAGGKGLGSTEGMGICHAYAPDGRCISLLKILLTNSCIFDCHYCINRKSSNVRRARFTPEEVVDLTLGFYRRNYIEGLFLSSGIIRSSDYTMEQIVRVARLLREVHDFRGYIHLKTIPDADPELVRQAGRHADRVSINVELPTVAGLARLAPEKSAPRIEGAMRDVRAAIDDGADAGRRYKAAPKFAPAGQSTQMIVGADAATDGDIIARAAGLYDRFRLRRVYYSAFSPIPDASAVLPLRRPPLMREHRLYQSDWLMRFYGYAPREVAEAADPVTGMLPLDIDPKLAWALRFRAHFPVDVNRAPREALLRVPGLGVKAIDAILAARRWRRLRLADIARLTASIARVRPFLVAEDWRPVALADRADLHALVAPKREQLELFAA
;
A
#
# COMPACT_ATOMS: atom_id res chain seq x y z
N MET A 1 3.42 37.33 -11.77
CA MET A 1 3.83 35.92 -12.03
C MET A 1 2.97 35.39 -13.16
N SER A 2 3.55 34.86 -14.23
CA SER A 2 2.77 34.29 -15.34
C SER A 2 1.90 33.15 -14.82
N GLN A 3 0.62 33.17 -15.20
CA GLN A 3 -0.34 32.14 -14.80
C GLN A 3 0.09 30.82 -15.44
N LEU A 4 0.34 29.79 -14.62
CA LEU A 4 0.69 28.47 -15.13
C LEU A 4 -0.48 27.92 -15.94
N ASP A 5 -0.21 27.42 -17.15
CA ASP A 5 -1.19 26.70 -17.92
C ASP A 5 -1.54 25.33 -17.29
N LEU A 6 -2.61 24.71 -17.78
CA LEU A 6 -3.12 23.45 -17.25
C LEU A 6 -2.09 22.30 -17.33
N ARG A 7 -1.30 22.27 -18.42
CA ARG A 7 -0.29 21.22 -18.64
C ARG A 7 0.89 21.38 -17.67
N ALA A 8 1.35 22.59 -17.44
CA ALA A 8 2.41 22.91 -16.48
C ALA A 8 1.97 22.58 -15.05
N LYS A 9 0.73 22.93 -14.68
CA LYS A 9 0.15 22.54 -13.38
C LYS A 9 0.11 21.01 -13.24
N LEU A 10 -0.35 20.29 -14.27
CA LEU A 10 -0.39 18.82 -14.26
C LEU A 10 0.99 18.21 -14.09
N ALA A 11 2.01 18.69 -14.80
CA ALA A 11 3.37 18.19 -14.67
C ALA A 11 3.90 18.34 -13.23
N ILE A 12 3.67 19.50 -12.60
CA ILE A 12 4.10 19.78 -11.23
C ILE A 12 3.34 18.91 -10.21
N LEU A 13 2.01 18.84 -10.35
CA LEU A 13 1.13 18.23 -9.35
C LEU A 13 1.07 16.70 -9.47
N ALA A 14 1.28 16.14 -10.66
CA ALA A 14 1.47 14.71 -10.85
C ALA A 14 2.82 14.25 -10.29
N ASP A 15 3.91 15.00 -10.53
CA ASP A 15 5.22 14.66 -9.97
C ASP A 15 5.21 14.74 -8.44
N ALA A 16 4.59 15.77 -7.86
CA ALA A 16 4.43 15.88 -6.41
C ALA A 16 3.57 14.74 -5.81
N ALA A 17 2.60 14.20 -6.56
CA ALA A 17 1.77 13.09 -6.11
C ALA A 17 2.54 11.75 -6.02
N LYS A 18 3.74 11.61 -6.60
CA LYS A 18 4.51 10.35 -6.58
C LYS A 18 4.86 9.87 -5.17
N TYR A 19 4.99 10.79 -4.21
CA TYR A 19 5.31 10.49 -2.81
C TYR A 19 4.11 9.95 -2.00
N ASP A 20 2.90 9.97 -2.56
CA ASP A 20 1.69 9.45 -1.92
C ASP A 20 1.51 7.95 -2.22
N ALA A 21 1.90 7.05 -1.33
CA ALA A 21 1.76 5.61 -1.57
C ALA A 21 0.33 5.17 -1.24
N SER A 22 -0.57 5.30 -2.22
CA SER A 22 -1.98 4.86 -2.10
C SER A 22 -2.44 3.97 -3.27
N CYS A 23 -1.54 3.68 -4.22
CA CYS A 23 -1.73 2.85 -5.39
C CYS A 23 -0.38 2.33 -5.90
N ALA A 24 -0.37 1.27 -6.71
CA ALA A 24 0.84 0.80 -7.35
C ALA A 24 1.21 1.78 -8.47
N SER A 25 2.30 2.53 -8.30
CA SER A 25 2.81 3.42 -9.34
C SER A 25 3.68 2.64 -10.32
N SER A 26 3.48 2.85 -11.62
CA SER A 26 4.40 2.39 -12.65
C SER A 26 5.59 3.33 -12.68
N GLY A 27 6.58 3.11 -11.80
CA GLY A 27 7.87 3.77 -11.92
C GLY A 27 8.49 3.39 -13.26
N THR A 28 8.76 4.37 -14.13
CA THR A 28 9.41 4.17 -15.42
C THR A 28 10.57 5.15 -15.59
N THR A 29 11.59 4.78 -16.35
CA THR A 29 12.68 5.70 -16.71
C THR A 29 12.18 6.71 -17.73
N ARG A 30 12.59 7.98 -17.62
CA ARG A 30 12.29 9.00 -18.62
C ARG A 30 12.96 8.61 -19.94
N ARG A 31 12.15 8.52 -20.99
CA ARG A 31 12.54 8.26 -22.38
C ARG A 31 11.79 9.28 -23.23
N ASN A 32 12.44 9.80 -24.25
CA ASN A 32 11.81 10.67 -25.22
C ASN A 32 12.17 10.18 -26.63
N SER A 33 11.32 10.52 -27.59
CA SER A 33 11.57 10.25 -29.02
C SER A 33 11.99 11.53 -29.77
N ALA A 34 12.59 12.49 -29.06
CA ALA A 34 12.96 13.79 -29.65
C ALA A 34 14.03 13.65 -30.76
N GLY A 35 14.84 12.58 -30.73
CA GLY A 35 15.84 12.27 -31.74
C GLY A 35 15.31 11.58 -33.01
N GLY A 36 14.00 11.46 -33.19
CA GLY A 36 13.38 10.84 -34.38
C GLY A 36 13.56 9.31 -34.50
N LYS A 37 14.30 8.68 -33.59
CA LYS A 37 14.43 7.22 -33.48
C LYS A 37 13.50 6.71 -32.40
N GLY A 38 12.32 6.23 -32.79
CA GLY A 38 11.33 5.61 -31.91
C GLY A 38 10.01 6.36 -31.80
N LEU A 39 9.04 5.71 -31.17
CA LEU A 39 7.72 6.27 -30.86
C LEU A 39 7.53 6.30 -29.35
N GLY A 40 6.91 7.37 -28.86
CA GLY A 40 6.51 7.53 -27.46
C GLY A 40 7.49 8.33 -26.60
N SER A 41 6.97 8.82 -25.47
CA SER A 41 7.72 9.50 -24.43
C SER A 41 7.16 9.04 -23.10
N THR A 42 8.01 8.62 -22.17
CA THR A 42 7.59 8.37 -20.79
C THR A 42 7.66 9.70 -20.03
N GLU A 43 6.66 10.55 -20.27
CA GLU A 43 6.33 11.63 -19.36
C GLU A 43 5.67 10.98 -18.13
N GLY A 44 6.11 11.32 -16.92
CA GLY A 44 5.58 10.77 -15.65
C GLY A 44 4.16 11.23 -15.33
N MET A 45 3.27 11.19 -16.33
CA MET A 45 1.88 11.58 -16.25
C MET A 45 1.25 10.69 -15.20
N GLY A 46 0.81 11.30 -14.10
CA GLY A 46 0.42 10.66 -12.85
C GLY A 46 -0.73 9.67 -13.02
N ILE A 47 -0.46 8.53 -13.63
CA ILE A 47 -1.36 7.39 -13.75
C ILE A 47 -0.81 6.32 -12.83
N CYS A 48 -1.66 5.76 -11.98
CA CYS A 48 -1.30 4.65 -11.13
C CYS A 48 -2.38 3.56 -11.17
N HIS A 49 -2.01 2.37 -10.72
CA HIS A 49 -2.89 1.21 -10.74
C HIS A 49 -3.46 0.94 -9.34
N ALA A 50 -4.78 0.79 -9.27
CA ALA A 50 -5.51 0.39 -8.08
C ALA A 50 -6.34 -0.86 -8.36
N TYR A 51 -6.87 -1.46 -7.30
CA TYR A 51 -7.78 -2.60 -7.42
C TYR A 51 -9.19 -2.19 -7.03
N ALA A 52 -10.12 -2.38 -7.95
CA ALA A 52 -11.55 -2.20 -7.74
C ALA A 52 -12.11 -3.27 -6.77
N PRO A 53 -13.30 -3.07 -6.19
CA PRO A 53 -13.93 -4.04 -5.28
C PRO A 53 -14.11 -5.45 -5.87
N ASP A 54 -14.20 -5.57 -7.20
CA ASP A 54 -14.31 -6.83 -7.95
C ASP A 54 -12.95 -7.52 -8.21
N GLY A 55 -11.84 -6.92 -7.76
CA GLY A 55 -10.48 -7.45 -7.91
C GLY A 55 -9.81 -7.08 -9.23
N ARG A 56 -10.45 -6.33 -10.13
CA ARG A 56 -9.80 -5.85 -11.36
C ARG A 56 -8.78 -4.77 -11.06
N CYS A 57 -7.66 -4.81 -11.79
CA CYS A 57 -6.69 -3.72 -11.84
C CYS A 57 -7.25 -2.59 -12.72
N ILE A 58 -7.26 -1.37 -12.20
CA ILE A 58 -7.78 -0.17 -12.87
C ILE A 58 -6.72 0.94 -12.85
N SER A 59 -6.71 1.78 -13.87
CA SER A 59 -5.81 2.94 -14.00
C SER A 59 -6.49 4.20 -13.47
N LEU A 60 -5.80 4.96 -12.62
CA LEU A 60 -6.31 6.17 -11.99
C LEU A 60 -5.43 7.37 -12.33
N LEU A 61 -6.04 8.52 -12.64
CA LEU A 61 -5.34 9.80 -12.64
C LEU A 61 -5.04 10.20 -11.19
N LYS A 62 -3.78 10.09 -10.80
CA LYS A 62 -3.23 10.41 -9.49
C LYS A 62 -2.57 11.79 -9.49
N ILE A 63 -3.26 12.76 -8.90
CA ILE A 63 -2.81 14.15 -8.86
C ILE A 63 -3.05 14.79 -7.49
N LEU A 64 -2.32 15.87 -7.22
CA LEU A 64 -2.63 16.78 -6.13
C LEU A 64 -3.51 17.92 -6.63
N LEU A 65 -4.51 18.33 -5.84
CA LEU A 65 -5.23 19.59 -6.07
C LEU A 65 -4.27 20.79 -5.98
N THR A 66 -3.37 20.75 -5.00
CA THR A 66 -2.26 21.70 -4.85
C THR A 66 -1.10 20.99 -4.16
N ASN A 67 0.12 21.39 -4.48
CA ASN A 67 1.29 20.98 -3.71
C ASN A 67 1.69 22.02 -2.67
N SER A 68 1.00 23.16 -2.54
CA SER A 68 1.20 24.10 -1.43
C SER A 68 0.62 23.54 -0.13
N CYS A 69 1.36 23.66 0.97
CA CYS A 69 0.94 23.16 2.28
C CYS A 69 1.32 24.15 3.39
N ILE A 70 0.43 24.35 4.37
CA ILE A 70 0.69 25.13 5.59
C ILE A 70 1.42 24.33 6.68
N PHE A 71 1.51 23.00 6.54
CA PHE A 71 2.19 22.12 7.50
C PHE A 71 3.66 21.92 7.12
N ASP A 72 4.49 21.61 8.13
CA ASP A 72 5.93 21.45 7.96
C ASP A 72 6.44 20.03 8.26
N CYS A 73 5.71 19.02 7.77
CA CYS A 73 6.13 17.62 7.91
C CYS A 73 7.53 17.42 7.32
N HIS A 74 8.52 17.07 8.15
CA HIS A 74 9.93 17.08 7.78
C HIS A 74 10.26 16.19 6.59
N TYR A 75 9.56 15.05 6.44
CA TYR A 75 9.71 14.06 5.37
C TYR A 75 9.02 14.45 4.06
N CYS A 76 8.20 15.49 4.05
CA CYS A 76 7.34 15.83 2.94
C CYS A 76 8.00 16.89 2.05
N ILE A 77 8.16 16.59 0.76
CA ILE A 77 8.64 17.58 -0.23
C ILE A 77 7.72 18.80 -0.34
N ASN A 78 6.43 18.62 -0.01
CA ASN A 78 5.42 19.67 -0.11
C ASN A 78 5.30 20.51 1.17
N ARG A 79 6.15 20.28 2.19
CA ARG A 79 6.14 21.03 3.43
C ARG A 79 6.30 22.55 3.21
N LYS A 80 5.76 23.38 4.10
CA LYS A 80 5.75 24.84 3.94
C LYS A 80 7.14 25.44 3.72
N SER A 81 8.15 24.88 4.37
CA SER A 81 9.54 25.35 4.29
C SER A 81 10.30 24.90 3.03
N SER A 82 9.72 24.05 2.17
CA SER A 82 10.39 23.61 0.93
C SER A 82 10.23 24.61 -0.21
N ASN A 83 11.32 24.86 -0.95
CA ASN A 83 11.34 25.81 -2.06
C ASN A 83 10.95 25.19 -3.42
N VAL A 84 10.18 24.10 -3.41
CA VAL A 84 9.69 23.49 -4.66
C VAL A 84 8.69 24.39 -5.37
N ARG A 85 8.69 24.32 -6.71
CA ARG A 85 7.72 25.03 -7.56
C ARG A 85 6.30 24.65 -7.16
N ARG A 86 5.47 25.66 -6.84
CA ARG A 86 4.09 25.44 -6.41
C ARG A 86 3.09 25.64 -7.55
N ALA A 87 2.05 24.82 -7.54
CA ALA A 87 0.94 24.89 -8.46
C ALA A 87 -0.35 24.55 -7.71
N ARG A 88 -1.48 25.00 -8.28
CA ARG A 88 -2.81 24.73 -7.75
C ARG A 88 -3.79 24.64 -8.91
N PHE A 89 -4.62 23.62 -8.89
CA PHE A 89 -5.81 23.53 -9.74
C PHE A 89 -7.02 24.20 -9.08
N THR A 90 -7.94 24.69 -9.91
CA THR A 90 -9.33 24.86 -9.49
C THR A 90 -10.04 23.50 -9.52
N PRO A 91 -11.17 23.35 -8.80
CA PRO A 91 -11.98 22.13 -8.90
C PRO A 91 -12.38 21.80 -10.34
N GLU A 92 -12.74 22.81 -11.14
CA GLU A 92 -13.13 22.68 -12.55
C GLU A 92 -11.99 22.13 -13.41
N GLU A 93 -10.77 22.63 -13.21
CA GLU A 93 -9.59 22.13 -13.93
C GLU A 93 -9.34 20.63 -13.66
N VAL A 94 -9.55 20.18 -12.42
CA VAL A 94 -9.42 18.74 -12.06
C VAL A 94 -10.52 17.91 -12.72
N VAL A 95 -11.76 18.42 -12.74
CA VAL A 95 -12.90 17.77 -13.39
C VAL A 95 -12.63 17.61 -14.89
N ASP A 96 -12.23 18.70 -15.57
CA ASP A 96 -11.95 18.70 -17.01
C ASP A 96 -10.82 17.74 -17.37
N LEU A 97 -9.74 17.71 -16.57
CA LEU A 97 -8.66 16.74 -16.74
C LEU A 97 -9.17 15.31 -16.59
N THR A 98 -9.93 15.03 -15.53
CA THR A 98 -10.45 13.68 -15.25
C THR A 98 -11.32 13.19 -16.41
N LEU A 99 -12.30 14.00 -16.84
CA LEU A 99 -13.17 13.67 -17.96
C LEU A 99 -12.40 13.55 -19.28
N GLY A 100 -11.39 14.41 -19.49
CA GLY A 100 -10.55 14.40 -20.68
C GLY A 100 -9.72 13.11 -20.82
N PHE A 101 -9.10 12.63 -19.73
CA PHE A 101 -8.37 11.37 -19.72
C PHE A 101 -9.31 10.16 -19.82
N TYR A 102 -10.47 10.22 -19.14
CA TYR A 102 -11.46 9.14 -19.16
C TYR A 102 -12.04 8.92 -20.56
N ARG A 103 -12.48 9.99 -21.26
CA ARG A 103 -13.03 9.90 -22.63
C ARG A 103 -12.03 9.35 -23.66
N ARG A 104 -10.73 9.41 -23.36
CA ARG A 104 -9.64 8.88 -24.18
C ARG A 104 -9.19 7.48 -23.76
N ASN A 105 -9.90 6.86 -22.81
CA ASN A 105 -9.61 5.53 -22.26
C ASN A 105 -8.21 5.41 -21.62
N TYR A 106 -7.65 6.51 -21.10
CA TYR A 106 -6.36 6.47 -20.39
C TYR A 106 -6.50 6.11 -18.90
N ILE A 107 -7.68 6.35 -18.32
CA ILE A 107 -7.98 6.10 -16.92
C ILE A 107 -9.39 5.54 -16.78
N GLU A 108 -9.63 4.81 -15.71
CA GLU A 108 -10.96 4.40 -15.25
C GLU A 108 -11.41 5.19 -14.01
N GLY A 109 -10.59 6.12 -13.51
CA GLY A 109 -10.92 6.91 -12.33
C GLY A 109 -9.90 7.97 -11.90
N LEU A 110 -10.19 8.63 -10.79
CA LEU A 110 -9.40 9.70 -10.18
C LEU A 110 -8.90 9.27 -8.79
N PHE A 111 -7.62 9.52 -8.51
CA PHE A 111 -7.06 9.59 -7.17
C PHE A 111 -6.68 11.05 -6.88
N LEU A 112 -7.38 11.67 -5.94
CA LEU A 112 -7.17 13.08 -5.59
C LEU A 112 -6.67 13.22 -4.15
N SER A 113 -5.55 13.90 -4.02
CA SER A 113 -4.92 14.28 -2.75
C SER A 113 -4.59 15.78 -2.78
N SER A 114 -4.05 16.33 -1.70
CA SER A 114 -3.72 17.76 -1.65
C SER A 114 -2.73 18.09 -0.54
N GLY A 115 -1.92 19.12 -0.73
CA GLY A 115 -1.41 19.93 0.37
C GLY A 115 -2.52 20.80 0.98
N ILE A 116 -2.32 21.29 2.21
CA ILE A 116 -3.33 22.07 2.93
C ILE A 116 -3.09 23.55 2.69
N ILE A 117 -4.08 24.25 2.16
CA ILE A 117 -4.06 25.70 1.93
C ILE A 117 -5.16 26.37 2.72
N ARG A 118 -4.88 27.57 3.27
CA ARG A 118 -5.79 28.34 4.14
C ARG A 118 -6.17 27.62 5.43
N SER A 119 -6.92 26.52 5.34
CA SER A 119 -7.28 25.64 6.45
C SER A 119 -7.54 24.22 5.94
N SER A 120 -7.58 23.26 6.87
CA SER A 120 -8.01 21.88 6.60
C SER A 120 -9.40 21.84 5.96
N ASP A 121 -10.35 22.60 6.52
CA ASP A 121 -11.74 22.68 6.03
C ASP A 121 -11.81 23.20 4.61
N TYR A 122 -11.17 24.34 4.34
CA TYR A 122 -11.20 24.95 3.01
C TYR A 122 -10.64 23.98 1.95
N THR A 123 -9.53 23.31 2.25
CA THR A 123 -8.94 22.35 1.32
C THR A 123 -9.85 21.15 1.13
N MET A 124 -10.44 20.62 2.20
CA MET A 124 -11.35 19.48 2.15
C MET A 124 -12.62 19.82 1.37
N GLU A 125 -13.17 21.03 1.53
CA GLU A 125 -14.29 21.56 0.75
C GLU A 125 -13.97 21.55 -0.77
N GLN A 126 -12.76 21.95 -1.17
CA GLN A 126 -12.37 21.91 -2.58
C GLN A 126 -12.27 20.47 -3.12
N ILE A 127 -11.74 19.54 -2.32
CA ILE A 127 -11.67 18.11 -2.67
C ILE A 127 -13.09 17.53 -2.83
N VAL A 128 -13.99 17.83 -1.90
CA VAL A 128 -15.41 17.42 -1.97
C VAL A 128 -16.07 18.00 -3.20
N ARG A 129 -15.84 19.28 -3.50
CA ARG A 129 -16.42 19.96 -4.67
C ARG A 129 -16.04 19.26 -5.98
N VAL A 130 -14.79 18.81 -6.14
CA VAL A 130 -14.39 18.02 -7.33
C VAL A 130 -15.24 16.76 -7.45
N ALA A 131 -15.34 15.97 -6.39
CA ALA A 131 -16.08 14.71 -6.42
C ALA A 131 -17.58 14.93 -6.63
N ARG A 132 -18.15 15.97 -6.02
CA ARG A 132 -19.55 16.37 -6.21
C ARG A 132 -19.83 16.78 -7.64
N LEU A 133 -19.00 17.64 -8.23
CA LEU A 133 -19.13 18.04 -9.64
C LEU A 133 -19.07 16.82 -10.58
N LEU A 134 -18.10 15.93 -10.36
CA LEU A 134 -17.99 14.69 -11.15
C LEU A 134 -19.28 13.86 -11.05
N ARG A 135 -19.82 13.64 -9.85
CA ARG A 135 -21.00 12.77 -9.64
C ARG A 135 -22.33 13.41 -10.04
N GLU A 136 -22.57 14.65 -9.66
CA GLU A 136 -23.88 15.30 -9.75
C GLU A 136 -24.07 16.12 -11.02
N VAL A 137 -23.01 16.74 -11.54
CA VAL A 137 -23.08 17.61 -12.73
C VAL A 137 -22.70 16.84 -14.00
N HIS A 138 -21.64 16.03 -13.94
CA HIS A 138 -21.10 15.34 -15.11
C HIS A 138 -21.48 13.86 -15.21
N ASP A 139 -22.28 13.35 -14.27
CA ASP A 139 -22.71 11.95 -14.17
C ASP A 139 -21.54 10.94 -14.31
N PHE A 140 -20.35 11.32 -13.84
CA PHE A 140 -19.17 10.49 -13.94
C PHE A 140 -19.36 9.23 -13.10
N ARG A 141 -19.27 8.05 -13.72
CA ARG A 141 -19.41 6.74 -13.05
C ARG A 141 -18.08 6.00 -12.86
N GLY A 142 -16.95 6.61 -13.22
CA GLY A 142 -15.63 6.04 -12.97
C GLY A 142 -15.24 6.05 -11.49
N TYR A 143 -14.14 5.39 -11.17
CA TYR A 143 -13.67 5.22 -9.79
C TYR A 143 -13.16 6.54 -9.20
N ILE A 144 -13.47 6.85 -7.94
CA ILE A 144 -12.96 8.03 -7.23
C ILE A 144 -12.34 7.60 -5.88
N HIS A 145 -11.06 7.90 -5.71
CA HIS A 145 -10.35 7.78 -4.43
C HIS A 145 -9.96 9.18 -3.93
N LEU A 146 -10.50 9.57 -2.78
CA LEU A 146 -10.14 10.84 -2.14
C LEU A 146 -9.25 10.61 -0.92
N LYS A 147 -8.17 11.38 -0.82
CA LYS A 147 -7.40 11.48 0.43
C LYS A 147 -8.01 12.56 1.29
N THR A 148 -8.58 12.18 2.42
CA THR A 148 -9.29 13.08 3.34
C THR A 148 -8.32 13.69 4.35
N ILE A 149 -8.62 14.90 4.80
CA ILE A 149 -7.81 15.63 5.77
C ILE A 149 -8.42 15.39 7.16
N PRO A 150 -7.72 14.72 8.09
CA PRO A 150 -8.28 14.32 9.38
C PRO A 150 -8.62 15.50 10.29
N ASP A 151 -7.95 16.64 10.10
CA ASP A 151 -8.20 17.87 10.86
C ASP A 151 -9.31 18.75 10.26
N ALA A 152 -10.01 18.28 9.23
CA ALA A 152 -11.15 18.98 8.65
C ALA A 152 -12.45 18.64 9.38
N ASP A 153 -13.47 19.49 9.21
CA ASP A 153 -14.83 19.26 9.68
C ASP A 153 -15.29 17.82 9.31
N PRO A 154 -15.73 17.01 10.30
CA PRO A 154 -16.22 15.66 10.05
C PRO A 154 -17.31 15.58 8.98
N GLU A 155 -18.14 16.61 8.82
CA GLU A 155 -19.17 16.65 7.78
C GLU A 155 -18.56 16.71 6.38
N LEU A 156 -17.44 17.43 6.18
CA LEU A 156 -16.74 17.46 4.90
C LEU A 156 -16.12 16.09 4.56
N VAL A 157 -15.60 15.39 5.57
CA VAL A 157 -15.11 14.01 5.42
C VAL A 157 -16.26 13.07 5.05
N ARG A 158 -17.44 13.26 5.65
CA ARG A 158 -18.64 12.49 5.32
C ARG A 158 -19.13 12.76 3.89
N GLN A 159 -19.11 14.02 3.45
CA GLN A 159 -19.44 14.38 2.07
C GLN A 159 -18.48 13.73 1.07
N ALA A 160 -17.17 13.69 1.37
CA ALA A 160 -16.20 12.98 0.56
C ALA A 160 -16.55 11.48 0.43
N GLY A 161 -16.91 10.82 1.54
CA GLY A 161 -17.30 9.41 1.52
C GLY A 161 -18.57 9.12 0.73
N ARG A 162 -19.51 10.06 0.61
CA ARG A 162 -20.74 9.92 -0.21
C ARG A 162 -20.46 9.94 -1.71
N HIS A 163 -19.47 10.71 -2.15
CA HIS A 163 -19.16 10.87 -3.58
C HIS A 163 -18.00 9.97 -4.06
N ALA A 164 -17.15 9.51 -3.15
CA ALA A 164 -16.00 8.66 -3.45
C ALA A 164 -16.32 7.16 -3.35
N ASP A 165 -15.59 6.36 -4.13
CA ASP A 165 -15.58 4.90 -3.99
C ASP A 165 -14.71 4.48 -2.80
N ARG A 166 -13.57 5.15 -2.61
CA ARG A 166 -12.62 4.92 -1.51
C ARG A 166 -12.18 6.23 -0.89
N VAL A 167 -11.99 6.21 0.42
CA VAL A 167 -11.35 7.31 1.15
C VAL A 167 -10.06 6.82 1.81
N SER A 168 -9.10 7.71 2.02
CA SER A 168 -7.91 7.38 2.78
C SER A 168 -7.44 8.50 3.69
N ILE A 169 -7.02 8.13 4.89
CA ILE A 169 -6.43 9.02 5.90
C ILE A 169 -5.04 8.46 6.21
N ASN A 170 -4.00 9.26 6.13
CA ASN A 170 -2.66 8.80 6.48
C ASN A 170 -2.41 8.89 7.99
N VAL A 171 -1.91 7.81 8.59
CA VAL A 171 -1.30 7.86 9.92
C VAL A 171 0.12 8.43 9.89
N GLU A 172 0.73 8.45 8.71
CA GLU A 172 2.06 8.98 8.40
C GLU A 172 3.22 8.21 9.00
N LEU A 173 3.31 8.11 10.33
CA LEU A 173 4.40 7.44 11.03
C LEU A 173 3.89 6.26 11.86
N PRO A 174 4.72 5.22 12.07
CA PRO A 174 4.33 4.06 12.86
C PRO A 174 4.22 4.37 14.36
N THR A 175 5.02 5.33 14.86
CA THR A 175 5.09 5.68 16.28
C THR A 175 4.54 7.08 16.57
N VAL A 176 3.93 7.26 17.74
CA VAL A 176 3.41 8.58 18.18
C VAL A 176 4.57 9.56 18.37
N ALA A 177 5.68 9.10 18.95
CA ALA A 177 6.88 9.91 19.12
C ALA A 177 7.48 10.34 17.77
N GLY A 178 7.55 9.43 16.80
CA GLY A 178 7.96 9.73 15.43
C GLY A 178 7.05 10.74 14.75
N LEU A 179 5.72 10.61 14.91
CA LEU A 179 4.75 11.58 14.38
C LEU A 179 4.96 12.97 14.98
N ALA A 180 5.04 13.08 16.31
CA ALA A 180 5.22 14.36 17.00
C ALA A 180 6.53 15.05 16.58
N ARG A 181 7.61 14.28 16.41
CA ARG A 181 8.90 14.79 15.98
C ARG A 181 8.94 15.18 14.50
N LEU A 182 8.31 14.40 13.63
CA LEU A 182 8.47 14.53 12.18
C LEU A 182 7.31 15.25 11.47
N ALA A 183 6.17 15.42 12.11
CA ALA A 183 5.00 16.13 11.60
C ALA A 183 4.28 16.86 12.75
N PRO A 184 4.87 17.94 13.26
CA PRO A 184 4.43 18.58 14.50
C PRO A 184 3.00 19.15 14.43
N GLU A 185 2.51 19.51 13.24
CA GLU A 185 1.13 19.98 13.07
C GLU A 185 0.08 18.85 13.07
N LYS A 186 0.49 17.57 13.05
CA LYS A 186 -0.41 16.40 13.01
C LYS A 186 -0.62 15.77 14.37
N SER A 187 -1.81 15.20 14.59
CA SER A 187 -2.19 14.61 15.87
C SER A 187 -2.71 13.17 15.69
N ALA A 188 -2.06 12.20 16.34
CA ALA A 188 -2.49 10.80 16.28
C ALA A 188 -3.92 10.59 16.79
N PRO A 189 -4.36 11.17 17.93
CA PRO A 189 -5.75 11.09 18.37
C PRO A 189 -6.76 11.63 17.34
N ARG A 190 -6.47 12.76 16.69
CA ARG A 190 -7.36 13.34 15.66
C ARG A 190 -7.43 12.47 14.41
N ILE A 191 -6.30 11.97 13.94
CA ILE A 191 -6.23 11.02 12.83
C ILE A 191 -7.06 9.77 13.11
N GLU A 192 -6.86 9.16 14.28
CA GLU A 192 -7.57 7.95 14.69
C GLU A 192 -9.07 8.21 14.97
N GLY A 193 -9.44 9.40 15.42
CA GLY A 193 -10.83 9.85 15.51
C GLY A 193 -11.50 9.88 14.15
N ALA A 194 -10.90 10.59 13.18
CA ALA A 194 -11.43 10.67 11.82
C ALA A 194 -11.57 9.29 11.15
N MET A 195 -10.62 8.37 11.37
CA MET A 195 -10.74 6.98 10.87
C MET A 195 -11.90 6.21 11.50
N ARG A 196 -12.16 6.44 12.80
CA ARG A 196 -13.29 5.85 13.53
C ARG A 196 -14.61 6.34 12.96
N ASP A 197 -14.72 7.64 12.70
CA ASP A 197 -15.94 8.25 12.16
C ASP A 197 -16.22 7.75 10.74
N VAL A 198 -15.18 7.67 9.90
CA VAL A 198 -15.27 7.05 8.56
C VAL A 198 -15.69 5.59 8.65
N ARG A 199 -15.16 4.83 9.63
CA ARG A 199 -15.56 3.43 9.83
C ARG A 199 -17.04 3.35 10.19
N ALA A 200 -17.50 4.16 11.15
CA ALA A 200 -18.89 4.18 11.58
C ALA A 200 -19.81 4.49 10.38
N ALA A 201 -19.47 5.49 9.57
CA ALA A 201 -20.24 5.82 8.37
C ALA A 201 -20.26 4.71 7.30
N ILE A 202 -19.17 3.95 7.15
CA ILE A 202 -19.14 2.77 6.27
C ILE A 202 -20.03 1.65 6.82
N ASP A 203 -19.93 1.35 8.12
CA ASP A 203 -20.71 0.32 8.78
C ASP A 203 -22.23 0.68 8.70
N ASP A 204 -22.59 1.94 8.96
CA ASP A 204 -23.96 2.46 8.85
C ASP A 204 -24.49 2.40 7.40
N GLY A 205 -23.68 2.81 6.42
CA GLY A 205 -24.04 2.73 5.01
C GLY A 205 -24.26 1.29 4.53
N ALA A 206 -23.46 0.34 5.04
CA ALA A 206 -23.61 -1.08 4.73
C ALA A 206 -24.88 -1.68 5.35
N ASP A 207 -25.22 -1.31 6.59
CA ASP A 207 -26.47 -1.72 7.24
C ASP A 207 -27.69 -1.12 6.52
N ALA A 208 -27.66 0.18 6.21
CA ALA A 208 -28.71 0.85 5.46
C ALA A 208 -28.94 0.20 4.08
N GLY A 209 -27.87 -0.15 3.37
CA GLY A 209 -27.95 -0.84 2.06
C GLY A 209 -28.54 -2.25 2.12
N ARG A 210 -28.45 -2.93 3.28
CA ARG A 210 -29.13 -4.23 3.49
C ARG A 210 -30.62 -4.07 3.73
N ARG A 211 -31.04 -2.95 4.34
CA ARG A 211 -32.44 -2.67 4.69
C ARG A 211 -33.21 -1.98 3.57
N TYR A 212 -32.56 -1.06 2.86
CA TYR A 212 -33.19 -0.19 1.88
C TYR A 212 -32.43 -0.22 0.54
N LYS A 213 -33.12 -0.61 -0.54
CA LYS A 213 -32.52 -0.66 -1.90
C LYS A 213 -32.02 0.71 -2.39
N ALA A 214 -32.66 1.78 -1.95
CA ALA A 214 -32.33 3.16 -2.32
C ALA A 214 -31.33 3.84 -1.37
N ALA A 215 -30.76 3.11 -0.39
CA ALA A 215 -29.79 3.70 0.53
C ALA A 215 -28.58 4.26 -0.24
N PRO A 216 -28.13 5.48 0.07
CA PRO A 216 -26.94 6.04 -0.55
C PRO A 216 -25.72 5.21 -0.15
N LYS A 217 -24.81 5.03 -1.11
CA LYS A 217 -23.52 4.36 -0.84
C LYS A 217 -22.57 5.33 -0.12
N PHE A 218 -21.74 4.79 0.75
CA PHE A 218 -20.66 5.51 1.40
C PHE A 218 -19.36 4.72 1.25
N ALA A 219 -18.38 5.28 0.53
CA ALA A 219 -17.06 4.70 0.29
C ALA A 219 -17.09 3.15 0.16
N PRO A 220 -17.82 2.58 -0.83
CA PRO A 220 -18.05 1.14 -0.94
C PRO A 220 -16.77 0.31 -1.05
N ALA A 221 -15.68 0.89 -1.56
CA ALA A 221 -14.36 0.26 -1.64
C ALA A 221 -13.55 0.41 -0.33
N GLY A 222 -14.17 0.91 0.74
CA GLY A 222 -13.70 1.04 2.10
C GLY A 222 -12.72 2.20 2.33
N GLN A 223 -12.03 2.15 3.47
CA GLN A 223 -10.98 3.10 3.82
C GLN A 223 -9.59 2.46 3.85
N SER A 224 -8.56 3.24 3.55
CA SER A 224 -7.15 2.81 3.62
C SER A 224 -6.26 3.87 4.30
N THR A 225 -5.05 3.48 4.66
CA THR A 225 -4.05 4.39 5.25
C THR A 225 -2.66 4.15 4.68
N GLN A 226 -1.72 5.04 5.00
CA GLN A 226 -0.32 4.94 4.64
C GLN A 226 0.58 5.25 5.84
N MET A 227 1.69 4.51 5.93
CA MET A 227 2.83 4.73 6.82
C MET A 227 4.12 4.91 6.01
N ILE A 228 4.96 5.83 6.47
CA ILE A 228 6.32 6.02 5.99
C ILE A 228 7.24 5.13 6.82
N VAL A 229 8.10 4.40 6.12
CA VAL A 229 9.02 3.43 6.71
C VAL A 229 10.44 3.96 6.62
N GLY A 230 11.16 3.91 7.74
CA GLY A 230 12.58 4.29 7.80
C GLY A 230 12.85 5.79 7.84
N ALA A 231 11.84 6.61 8.19
CA ALA A 231 12.04 8.02 8.54
C ALA A 231 12.38 8.21 10.03
N ASP A 232 12.04 7.24 10.89
CA ASP A 232 12.33 7.20 12.31
C ASP A 232 13.00 5.88 12.71
N ALA A 233 13.21 5.69 14.01
CA ALA A 233 13.85 4.49 14.58
C ALA A 233 12.88 3.31 14.75
N ALA A 234 11.68 3.37 14.16
CA ALA A 234 10.71 2.29 14.30
C ALA A 234 11.22 0.99 13.68
N THR A 235 11.13 -0.08 14.47
CA THR A 235 11.47 -1.43 14.04
C THR A 235 10.38 -2.00 13.13
N ASP A 236 10.66 -3.08 12.42
CA ASP A 236 9.63 -3.74 11.60
C ASP A 236 8.54 -4.36 12.49
N GLY A 237 8.90 -4.80 13.71
CA GLY A 237 7.95 -5.22 14.74
C GLY A 237 6.97 -4.11 15.13
N ASP A 238 7.44 -2.88 15.35
CA ASP A 238 6.59 -1.72 15.67
C ASP A 238 5.60 -1.43 14.53
N ILE A 239 6.08 -1.48 13.29
CA ILE A 239 5.28 -1.22 12.10
C ILE A 239 4.21 -2.31 11.91
N ILE A 240 4.56 -3.58 12.10
CA ILE A 240 3.63 -4.71 12.04
C ILE A 240 2.55 -4.57 13.12
N ALA A 241 2.95 -4.32 14.36
CA ALA A 241 2.02 -4.15 15.48
C ALA A 241 1.07 -2.96 15.24
N ARG A 242 1.60 -1.83 14.76
CA ARG A 242 0.81 -0.65 14.39
C ARG A 242 -0.19 -0.99 13.29
N ALA A 243 0.25 -1.62 12.20
CA ALA A 243 -0.61 -1.98 11.08
C ALA A 243 -1.76 -2.89 11.54
N ALA A 244 -1.46 -3.93 12.33
CA ALA A 244 -2.47 -4.83 12.87
C ALA A 244 -3.52 -4.10 13.71
N GLY A 245 -3.09 -3.20 14.61
CA GLY A 245 -4.01 -2.40 15.41
C GLY A 245 -4.88 -1.47 14.56
N LEU A 246 -4.38 -0.94 13.45
CA LEU A 246 -5.16 -0.11 12.53
C LEU A 246 -6.22 -0.93 11.78
N TYR A 247 -5.90 -2.15 11.33
CA TYR A 247 -6.89 -3.05 10.73
C TYR A 247 -8.00 -3.41 11.70
N ASP A 248 -7.64 -3.81 12.91
CA ASP A 248 -8.59 -4.24 13.93
C ASP A 248 -9.56 -3.11 14.34
N ARG A 249 -9.02 -1.93 14.67
CA ARG A 249 -9.83 -0.81 15.14
C ARG A 249 -10.69 -0.16 14.06
N PHE A 250 -10.16 -0.05 12.83
CA PHE A 250 -10.77 0.78 11.78
C PHE A 250 -11.26 -0.01 10.56
N ARG A 251 -11.14 -1.35 10.57
CA ARG A 251 -11.54 -2.24 9.45
C ARG A 251 -10.96 -1.78 8.12
N LEU A 252 -9.70 -1.36 8.13
CA LEU A 252 -9.04 -0.86 6.93
C LEU A 252 -9.02 -1.92 5.84
N ARG A 253 -9.18 -1.50 4.59
CA ARG A 253 -8.99 -2.38 3.43
C ARG A 253 -7.52 -2.60 3.13
N ARG A 254 -6.68 -1.63 3.45
CA ARG A 254 -5.23 -1.68 3.21
C ARG A 254 -4.47 -0.65 4.04
N VAL A 255 -3.31 -1.07 4.51
CA VAL A 255 -2.21 -0.22 4.95
C VAL A 255 -1.16 -0.20 3.84
N TYR A 256 -0.74 0.99 3.41
CA TYR A 256 0.35 1.18 2.47
C TYR A 256 1.62 1.52 3.22
N TYR A 257 2.72 0.88 2.81
CA TYR A 257 4.06 1.17 3.31
C TYR A 257 4.81 1.92 2.21
N SER A 258 5.47 3.01 2.57
CA SER A 258 6.30 3.79 1.66
C SER A 258 7.67 3.97 2.29
N ALA A 259 8.71 3.43 1.68
CA ALA A 259 10.08 3.74 2.06
C ALA A 259 10.29 5.25 1.98
N PHE A 260 10.78 5.85 3.06
CA PHE A 260 11.20 7.24 3.09
C PHE A 260 12.13 7.52 1.89
N SER A 261 11.87 8.61 1.17
CA SER A 261 12.76 9.08 0.11
C SER A 261 13.38 10.40 0.56
N PRO A 262 14.71 10.52 0.58
CA PRO A 262 15.37 11.80 0.79
C PRO A 262 14.83 12.85 -0.19
N ILE A 263 14.61 14.06 0.33
CA ILE A 263 14.19 15.23 -0.44
C ILE A 263 15.40 16.16 -0.61
N PRO A 264 15.49 16.96 -1.69
CA PRO A 264 16.65 17.82 -1.95
C PRO A 264 17.05 18.71 -0.76
N ASP A 265 16.07 19.26 -0.04
CA ASP A 265 16.28 20.08 1.17
C ASP A 265 15.92 19.30 2.44
N ALA A 266 16.60 18.16 2.67
CA ALA A 266 16.31 17.28 3.80
C ALA A 266 16.48 17.99 5.15
N SER A 267 15.53 17.77 6.07
CA SER A 267 15.72 18.18 7.47
C SER A 267 16.86 17.36 8.09
N ALA A 268 17.73 18.00 8.89
CA ALA A 268 18.78 17.31 9.64
C ALA A 268 18.23 16.25 10.63
N VAL A 269 16.94 16.33 10.98
CA VAL A 269 16.26 15.36 11.85
C VAL A 269 15.98 14.03 11.14
N LEU A 270 16.06 13.98 9.81
CA LEU A 270 15.81 12.78 9.02
C LEU A 270 17.08 11.99 8.73
N PRO A 271 16.98 10.65 8.56
CA PRO A 271 18.09 9.85 8.09
C PRO A 271 18.62 10.34 6.74
N LEU A 272 19.95 10.39 6.60
CA LEU A 272 20.61 10.82 5.35
C LEU A 272 20.49 9.77 4.23
N ARG A 273 20.25 8.51 4.57
CA ARG A 273 20.19 7.40 3.63
C ARG A 273 18.77 6.88 3.49
N ARG A 274 18.40 6.59 2.24
CA ARG A 274 17.16 5.89 1.92
C ARG A 274 17.19 4.49 2.55
N PRO A 275 16.11 4.04 3.23
CA PRO A 275 16.01 2.65 3.67
C PRO A 275 16.04 1.71 2.45
N PRO A 276 16.55 0.47 2.60
CA PRO A 276 16.54 -0.52 1.52
C PRO A 276 15.11 -0.75 1.02
N LEU A 277 14.90 -0.73 -0.31
CA LEU A 277 13.58 -1.00 -0.91
C LEU A 277 13.02 -2.36 -0.51
N MET A 278 13.91 -3.32 -0.25
CA MET A 278 13.53 -4.64 0.22
C MET A 278 12.81 -4.59 1.57
N ARG A 279 13.12 -3.62 2.45
CA ARG A 279 12.42 -3.45 3.72
C ARG A 279 10.94 -3.14 3.52
N GLU A 280 10.61 -2.22 2.61
CA GLU A 280 9.20 -1.94 2.24
C GLU A 280 8.52 -3.20 1.71
N HIS A 281 9.20 -3.95 0.83
CA HIS A 281 8.67 -5.20 0.30
C HIS A 281 8.42 -6.25 1.39
N ARG A 282 9.33 -6.39 2.37
CA ARG A 282 9.16 -7.31 3.51
C ARG A 282 7.94 -6.95 4.35
N LEU A 283 7.68 -5.67 4.58
CA LEU A 283 6.48 -5.23 5.30
C LEU A 283 5.18 -5.55 4.54
N TYR A 284 5.16 -5.40 3.21
CA TYR A 284 4.03 -5.86 2.41
C TYR A 284 3.83 -7.38 2.46
N GLN A 285 4.91 -8.16 2.46
CA GLN A 285 4.81 -9.61 2.64
C GLN A 285 4.28 -9.97 4.03
N SER A 286 4.74 -9.28 5.08
CA SER A 286 4.25 -9.43 6.46
C SER A 286 2.77 -9.08 6.60
N ASP A 287 2.32 -7.98 5.99
CA ASP A 287 0.90 -7.60 5.90
C ASP A 287 0.06 -8.70 5.23
N TRP A 288 0.57 -9.28 4.15
CA TRP A 288 -0.08 -10.38 3.43
C TRP A 288 -0.22 -11.64 4.30
N LEU A 289 0.80 -11.98 5.10
CA LEU A 289 0.74 -13.10 6.04
C LEU A 289 -0.35 -12.89 7.09
N MET A 290 -0.45 -11.69 7.66
CA MET A 290 -1.51 -11.40 8.64
C MET A 290 -2.89 -11.50 8.03
N ARG A 291 -3.09 -10.93 6.83
CA ARG A 291 -4.42 -10.78 6.23
C ARG A 291 -4.95 -12.03 5.55
N PHE A 292 -4.08 -12.85 4.96
CA PHE A 292 -4.50 -13.97 4.12
C PHE A 292 -4.01 -15.33 4.61
N TYR A 293 -3.02 -15.37 5.51
CA TYR A 293 -2.44 -16.61 6.04
C TYR A 293 -2.77 -16.82 7.53
N GLY A 294 -3.46 -15.87 8.16
CA GLY A 294 -3.88 -15.99 9.56
C GLY A 294 -2.74 -15.91 10.56
N TYR A 295 -1.61 -15.29 10.19
CA TYR A 295 -0.54 -15.03 11.14
C TYR A 295 -0.97 -13.95 12.14
N ALA A 296 -0.76 -14.19 13.42
CA ALA A 296 -0.88 -13.16 14.43
C ALA A 296 0.28 -12.15 14.30
N PRO A 297 0.08 -10.87 14.65
CA PRO A 297 1.12 -9.84 14.52
C PRO A 297 2.39 -10.18 15.28
N ARG A 298 2.25 -10.80 16.47
CA ARG A 298 3.38 -11.27 17.28
C ARG A 298 4.17 -12.36 16.57
N GLU A 299 3.48 -13.34 15.94
CA GLU A 299 4.15 -14.39 15.18
C GLU A 299 5.00 -13.80 14.04
N VAL A 300 4.48 -12.79 13.32
CA VAL A 300 5.26 -12.15 12.24
C VAL A 300 6.44 -11.34 12.80
N ALA A 301 6.24 -10.62 13.91
CA ALA A 301 7.31 -9.88 14.57
C ALA A 301 8.41 -10.81 15.10
N GLU A 302 8.07 -12.03 15.53
CA GLU A 302 9.05 -13.06 15.92
C GLU A 302 9.89 -13.55 14.73
N ALA A 303 9.50 -13.31 13.47
CA ALA A 303 10.39 -13.56 12.34
C ALA A 303 11.52 -12.52 12.21
N ALA A 304 11.44 -11.40 12.94
CA ALA A 304 12.47 -10.37 12.96
C ALA A 304 13.67 -10.78 13.82
N ASP A 305 14.82 -10.18 13.53
CA ASP A 305 16.03 -10.35 14.32
C ASP A 305 15.80 -9.86 15.76
N PRO A 306 16.09 -10.67 16.80
CA PRO A 306 15.79 -10.31 18.19
C PRO A 306 16.54 -9.09 18.72
N VAL A 307 17.70 -8.75 18.14
CA VAL A 307 18.55 -7.66 18.61
C VAL A 307 18.12 -6.34 17.97
N THR A 308 17.85 -6.36 16.68
CA THR A 308 17.55 -5.16 15.89
C THR A 308 16.06 -4.91 15.71
N GLY A 309 15.20 -5.93 15.87
CA GLY A 309 13.76 -5.86 15.60
C GLY A 309 13.41 -5.74 14.12
N MET A 310 14.38 -5.97 13.22
CA MET A 310 14.23 -5.81 11.77
C MET A 310 14.04 -7.16 11.08
N LEU A 311 13.23 -7.18 10.01
CA LEU A 311 13.04 -8.39 9.21
C LEU A 311 14.28 -8.67 8.35
N PRO A 312 14.63 -9.95 8.13
CA PRO A 312 15.66 -10.31 7.18
C PRO A 312 15.36 -9.78 5.79
N LEU A 313 16.35 -9.14 5.16
CA LEU A 313 16.19 -8.59 3.81
C LEU A 313 16.45 -9.63 2.71
N ASP A 314 17.18 -10.70 2.99
CA ASP A 314 17.57 -11.72 2.01
C ASP A 314 16.54 -12.85 1.85
N ILE A 315 15.70 -13.10 2.85
CA ILE A 315 14.62 -14.11 2.81
C ILE A 315 13.26 -13.49 3.14
N ASP A 316 12.18 -14.06 2.61
CA ASP A 316 10.82 -13.57 2.89
C ASP A 316 10.37 -13.88 4.33
N PRO A 317 9.42 -13.11 4.91
CA PRO A 317 9.00 -13.27 6.30
C PRO A 317 8.41 -14.65 6.63
N LYS A 318 7.81 -15.33 5.65
CA LYS A 318 7.22 -16.66 5.84
C LYS A 318 8.30 -17.70 6.03
N LEU A 319 9.34 -17.61 5.21
CA LEU A 319 10.53 -18.44 5.34
C LEU A 319 11.32 -18.11 6.61
N ALA A 320 11.52 -16.82 6.93
CA ALA A 320 12.18 -16.39 8.16
C ALA A 320 11.48 -16.96 9.40
N TRP A 321 10.15 -16.89 9.43
CA TRP A 321 9.36 -17.52 10.48
C TRP A 321 9.58 -19.04 10.54
N ALA A 322 9.48 -19.72 9.40
CA ALA A 322 9.60 -21.17 9.35
C ALA A 322 10.98 -21.69 9.82
N LEU A 323 12.05 -20.94 9.51
CA LEU A 323 13.41 -21.26 9.94
C LEU A 323 13.63 -21.06 11.45
N ARG A 324 12.88 -20.16 12.08
CA ARG A 324 12.92 -19.93 13.53
C ARG A 324 12.05 -20.94 14.28
N PHE A 325 10.89 -21.28 13.72
CA PHE A 325 9.89 -22.16 14.33
C PHE A 325 9.92 -23.58 13.74
N ARG A 326 11.12 -24.16 13.62
CA ARG A 326 11.36 -25.45 12.93
C ARG A 326 10.56 -26.61 13.49
N ALA A 327 10.23 -26.58 14.78
CA ALA A 327 9.43 -27.61 15.45
C ALA A 327 8.02 -27.82 14.85
N HIS A 328 7.52 -26.86 14.05
CA HIS A 328 6.24 -27.00 13.34
C HIS A 328 6.35 -27.79 12.03
N PHE A 329 7.57 -28.17 11.64
CA PHE A 329 7.86 -28.83 10.39
C PHE A 329 8.50 -30.20 10.65
N PRO A 330 8.32 -31.17 9.74
CA PRO A 330 7.60 -31.04 8.46
C PRO A 330 6.08 -31.25 8.59
N VAL A 331 5.32 -30.61 7.69
CA VAL A 331 3.85 -30.68 7.65
C VAL A 331 3.40 -31.75 6.65
N ASP A 332 2.57 -32.71 7.07
CA ASP A 332 2.00 -33.72 6.17
C ASP A 332 0.88 -33.14 5.29
N VAL A 333 1.10 -33.03 3.98
CA VAL A 333 0.13 -32.45 3.03
C VAL A 333 -1.20 -33.20 2.98
N ASN A 334 -1.18 -34.50 3.27
CA ASN A 334 -2.36 -35.36 3.19
C ASN A 334 -3.21 -35.32 4.46
N ARG A 335 -2.66 -34.87 5.60
CA ARG A 335 -3.32 -34.95 6.91
C ARG A 335 -3.46 -33.61 7.62
N ALA A 336 -2.48 -32.71 7.45
CA ALA A 336 -2.40 -31.49 8.24
C ALA A 336 -3.60 -30.55 8.02
N PRO A 337 -4.01 -29.78 9.03
CA PRO A 337 -5.04 -28.78 8.87
C PRO A 337 -4.57 -27.63 7.95
N ARG A 338 -5.52 -26.84 7.45
CA ARG A 338 -5.25 -25.74 6.50
C ARG A 338 -4.27 -24.73 7.08
N GLU A 339 -4.40 -24.44 8.36
CA GLU A 339 -3.61 -23.47 9.12
C GLU A 339 -2.13 -23.87 9.15
N ALA A 340 -1.84 -25.16 9.31
CA ALA A 340 -0.47 -25.68 9.28
C ALA A 340 0.13 -25.61 7.86
N LEU A 341 -0.67 -25.94 6.83
CA LEU A 341 -0.24 -25.81 5.43
C LEU A 341 0.05 -24.37 5.04
N LEU A 342 -0.71 -23.41 5.59
CA LEU A 342 -0.46 -21.99 5.43
C LEU A 342 0.88 -21.56 6.02
N ARG A 343 1.51 -22.33 6.92
CA ARG A 343 2.85 -21.99 7.44
C ARG A 343 4.00 -22.46 6.54
N VAL A 344 3.75 -23.38 5.60
CA VAL A 344 4.79 -23.93 4.71
C VAL A 344 5.31 -22.90 3.72
N PRO A 345 6.62 -22.53 3.75
CA PRO A 345 7.21 -21.61 2.78
C PRO A 345 7.03 -22.07 1.33
N GLY A 346 6.82 -21.13 0.42
CA GLY A 346 6.61 -21.43 -1.01
C GLY A 346 5.22 -21.94 -1.40
N LEU A 347 4.34 -22.24 -0.44
CA LEU A 347 2.93 -22.54 -0.71
C LEU A 347 2.04 -21.30 -0.53
N GLY A 348 1.26 -21.00 -1.58
CA GLY A 348 0.27 -19.92 -1.59
C GLY A 348 -1.14 -20.38 -1.21
N VAL A 349 -2.03 -19.44 -0.88
CA VAL A 349 -3.45 -19.74 -0.53
C VAL A 349 -4.13 -20.61 -1.58
N LYS A 350 -4.03 -20.24 -2.87
CA LYS A 350 -4.61 -21.02 -3.99
C LYS A 350 -4.04 -22.43 -4.08
N ALA A 351 -2.73 -22.59 -3.84
CA ALA A 351 -2.08 -23.89 -3.84
C ALA A 351 -2.59 -24.76 -2.70
N ILE A 352 -2.80 -24.17 -1.52
CA ILE A 352 -3.32 -24.86 -0.34
C ILE A 352 -4.76 -25.28 -0.56
N ASP A 353 -5.61 -24.41 -1.09
CA ASP A 353 -7.00 -24.75 -1.39
C ASP A 353 -7.07 -25.90 -2.43
N ALA A 354 -6.18 -25.90 -3.43
CA ALA A 354 -6.05 -27.01 -4.38
C ALA A 354 -5.57 -28.31 -3.72
N ILE A 355 -4.59 -28.24 -2.79
CA ILE A 355 -4.13 -29.39 -1.99
C ILE A 355 -5.28 -29.98 -1.19
N LEU A 356 -6.04 -29.15 -0.48
CA LEU A 356 -7.18 -29.57 0.34
C LEU A 356 -8.27 -30.23 -0.49
N ALA A 357 -8.57 -29.69 -1.68
CA ALA A 357 -9.53 -30.28 -2.59
C ALA A 357 -9.05 -31.63 -3.15
N ALA A 358 -7.80 -31.71 -3.60
CA ALA A 358 -7.26 -32.90 -4.24
C ALA A 358 -7.06 -34.06 -3.27
N ARG A 359 -6.63 -33.79 -2.02
CA ARG A 359 -6.37 -34.86 -1.03
C ARG A 359 -7.61 -35.61 -0.55
N ARG A 360 -8.81 -35.11 -0.88
CA ARG A 360 -10.08 -35.82 -0.65
C ARG A 360 -10.26 -37.03 -1.57
N TRP A 361 -9.60 -37.02 -2.73
CA TRP A 361 -9.79 -38.02 -3.79
C TRP A 361 -8.59 -38.94 -3.96
N ARG A 362 -7.39 -38.47 -3.58
CA ARG A 362 -6.16 -39.24 -3.70
C ARG A 362 -5.14 -38.80 -2.66
N ARG A 363 -4.15 -39.63 -2.39
CA ARG A 363 -2.96 -39.20 -1.68
C ARG A 363 -2.07 -38.39 -2.63
N LEU A 364 -1.55 -37.28 -2.13
CA LEU A 364 -0.70 -36.35 -2.86
C LEU A 364 0.75 -36.76 -2.68
N ARG A 365 1.43 -36.80 -3.82
CA ARG A 365 2.87 -37.03 -4.00
C ARG A 365 3.59 -35.70 -4.18
N LEU A 366 4.91 -35.69 -4.03
CA LEU A 366 5.72 -34.49 -4.17
C LEU A 366 5.58 -33.86 -5.56
N ALA A 367 5.42 -34.69 -6.60
CA ALA A 367 5.19 -34.22 -7.96
C ALA A 367 3.87 -33.44 -8.13
N ASP A 368 2.83 -33.78 -7.36
CA ASP A 368 1.57 -33.03 -7.38
C ASP A 368 1.76 -31.64 -6.78
N ILE A 369 2.50 -31.55 -5.66
CA ILE A 369 2.81 -30.28 -5.01
C ILE A 369 3.67 -29.40 -5.92
N ALA A 370 4.61 -29.97 -6.67
CA ALA A 370 5.47 -29.24 -7.60
C ALA A 370 4.69 -28.49 -8.68
N ARG A 371 3.50 -28.99 -9.07
CA ARG A 371 2.61 -28.32 -10.05
C ARG A 371 1.84 -27.14 -9.46
N LEU A 372 1.79 -27.02 -8.13
CA LEU A 372 1.02 -26.01 -7.40
C LEU A 372 1.89 -24.89 -6.82
N THR A 373 3.22 -24.99 -6.93
CA THR A 373 4.18 -24.00 -6.40
C THR A 373 5.14 -23.54 -7.47
N ALA A 374 5.65 -22.31 -7.33
CA ALA A 374 6.71 -21.79 -8.19
C ALA A 374 8.06 -22.47 -7.93
N SER A 375 8.31 -23.01 -6.74
CA SER A 375 9.59 -23.64 -6.41
C SER A 375 9.42 -24.78 -5.42
N ILE A 376 9.47 -26.01 -5.93
CA ILE A 376 9.42 -27.21 -5.08
C ILE A 376 10.64 -27.32 -4.16
N ALA A 377 11.79 -26.78 -4.58
CA ALA A 377 13.02 -26.78 -3.77
C ALA A 377 12.86 -26.04 -2.44
N ARG A 378 12.13 -24.91 -2.44
CA ARG A 378 11.83 -24.15 -1.21
C ARG A 378 10.86 -24.87 -0.28
N VAL A 379 10.00 -25.72 -0.85
CA VAL A 379 8.90 -26.37 -0.13
C VAL A 379 9.34 -27.70 0.49
N ARG A 380 10.18 -28.47 -0.23
CA ARG A 380 10.66 -29.82 0.15
C ARG A 380 11.13 -29.98 1.61
N PRO A 381 11.88 -29.03 2.22
CA PRO A 381 12.34 -29.18 3.60
C PRO A 381 11.21 -29.16 4.62
N PHE A 382 10.07 -28.55 4.29
CA PHE A 382 9.02 -28.20 5.25
C PHE A 382 7.79 -29.11 5.17
N LEU A 383 7.74 -30.10 4.28
CA LEU A 383 6.56 -30.96 4.13
C LEU A 383 6.87 -32.44 3.98
N VAL A 384 5.87 -33.26 4.29
CA VAL A 384 5.78 -34.69 3.98
C VAL A 384 4.70 -34.89 2.92
N ALA A 385 4.99 -35.73 1.92
CA ALA A 385 4.03 -36.22 0.94
C ALA A 385 4.03 -37.76 0.93
N GLU A 386 3.16 -38.40 0.14
CA GLU A 386 3.06 -39.86 0.09
C GLU A 386 4.42 -40.55 -0.19
N ASP A 387 5.18 -39.99 -1.12
CA ASP A 387 6.47 -40.50 -1.62
C ASP A 387 7.68 -39.65 -1.15
N TRP A 388 7.48 -38.73 -0.20
CA TRP A 388 8.52 -37.81 0.24
C TRP A 388 8.47 -37.53 1.74
N ARG A 389 9.63 -37.67 2.39
CA ARG A 389 9.86 -37.19 3.75
C ARG A 389 11.21 -36.46 3.81
N PRO A 390 11.29 -35.29 4.47
CA PRO A 390 12.55 -34.63 4.70
C PRO A 390 13.23 -35.36 5.86
N VAL A 391 14.06 -36.36 5.56
CA VAL A 391 14.68 -37.24 6.57
C VAL A 391 15.53 -36.45 7.58
N ALA A 392 16.17 -35.37 7.15
CA ALA A 392 16.89 -34.41 8.02
C ALA A 392 16.94 -32.98 7.43
N LEU A 393 16.25 -32.69 6.32
CA LEU A 393 16.39 -31.42 5.63
C LEU A 393 15.85 -30.23 6.44
N ALA A 394 14.82 -30.43 7.25
CA ALA A 394 14.26 -29.39 8.12
C ALA A 394 15.24 -28.96 9.23
N ASP A 395 16.05 -29.89 9.74
CA ASP A 395 16.92 -29.69 10.90
C ASP A 395 18.35 -29.26 10.53
N ARG A 396 18.67 -29.21 9.23
CA ARG A 396 19.98 -28.80 8.73
C ARG A 396 20.37 -27.40 9.22
N ALA A 397 21.57 -27.27 9.79
CA ALA A 397 22.11 -25.98 10.22
C ALA A 397 22.23 -24.98 9.03
N ASP A 398 22.58 -25.48 7.84
CA ASP A 398 22.74 -24.71 6.61
C ASP A 398 21.44 -24.55 5.79
N LEU A 399 20.28 -24.92 6.35
CA LEU A 399 19.00 -24.87 5.62
C LEU A 399 18.73 -23.49 5.02
N HIS A 400 19.07 -22.43 5.73
CA HIS A 400 18.96 -21.05 5.25
C HIS A 400 19.63 -20.86 3.87
N ALA A 401 20.86 -21.35 3.69
CA ALA A 401 21.62 -21.21 2.45
C ALA A 401 21.00 -22.01 1.29
N LEU A 402 20.32 -23.12 1.58
CA LEU A 402 19.69 -23.98 0.57
C LEU A 402 18.38 -23.41 0.01
N VAL A 403 17.64 -22.68 0.84
CA VAL A 403 16.28 -22.19 0.52
C VAL A 403 16.21 -20.71 0.21
N ALA A 404 17.21 -19.93 0.64
CA ALA A 404 17.32 -18.53 0.30
C ALA A 404 17.40 -18.35 -1.24
N PRO A 405 16.86 -17.25 -1.79
CA PRO A 405 17.10 -16.91 -3.19
C PRO A 405 18.61 -16.87 -3.47
N LYS A 406 19.05 -17.41 -4.62
CA LYS A 406 20.44 -17.24 -5.05
C LYS A 406 20.71 -15.74 -5.17
N ARG A 407 21.79 -15.26 -4.52
CA ARG A 407 22.23 -13.88 -4.67
C ARG A 407 22.78 -13.73 -6.08
N GLU A 408 22.06 -13.04 -6.96
CA GLU A 408 22.66 -12.54 -8.19
C GLU A 408 23.63 -11.43 -7.79
N GLN A 409 24.92 -11.67 -7.99
CA GLN A 409 25.92 -10.62 -7.93
C GLN A 409 25.59 -9.66 -9.07
N LEU A 410 25.01 -8.51 -8.73
CA LEU A 410 24.88 -7.41 -9.67
C LEU A 410 26.31 -6.95 -9.99
N GLU A 411 26.75 -7.22 -11.22
CA GLU A 411 28.01 -6.75 -11.78
C GLU A 411 28.20 -5.27 -11.43
N LEU A 412 29.28 -4.94 -10.73
CA LEU A 412 29.61 -3.57 -10.33
C LEU A 412 29.94 -2.68 -11.54
N PHE A 413 30.13 -3.30 -12.72
CA PHE A 413 30.52 -2.68 -13.98
C PHE A 413 29.76 -3.29 -15.18
N ALA A 414 28.43 -3.28 -15.17
CA ALA A 414 27.69 -3.43 -16.42
C ALA A 414 27.67 -2.06 -17.12
N ALA A 415 28.56 -1.90 -18.11
CA ALA A 415 28.76 -0.70 -18.93
C ALA A 415 27.54 -0.33 -19.78
#